data_AF-A0A380WAL4-F1
#
_entry.id   AF-A0A380WAL4-F1
#
_cell.length_a   1.000
_cell.length_b   1.000
_cell.length_c   1.000
_cell.angle_alpha   90.00
_cell.angle_beta   90.00
_cell.angle_gamma   90.00
#
_symmetry.space_group_name_H-M   'P 1'
#
loop_
_entity.id
_entity.type
_entity.pdbx_description
1 polymer ?
#
loop_
_entity_poly.entity_id
_entity_poly.type
_entity_poly.pdbx_seq_one_letter_code
_entity_poly.pdbx_strand_id
1 'polypeptide(L)'
;MRILPIAIAVALMSMSAPVVAQEASVTPAKVSTFRIAMSEVAIMRCHAALKLKAEQEKYWPAVVAALRALSRGPVTEEAVRRAAPSVTPLLETLDERQRQVAMNFAQRAGLTQYASLF
;
A
#
# COMPACT_ATOMS: atom_id res chain seq x y z
N MET A 1 -53.27 39.18 25.55
CA MET A 1 -52.05 39.80 26.13
C MET A 1 -50.82 39.11 25.54
N ARG A 2 -50.39 39.50 24.34
CA ARG A 2 -49.04 40.04 24.05
C ARG A 2 -48.21 40.35 25.30
N ILE A 3 -46.98 39.81 25.45
CA ILE A 3 -45.66 40.51 25.59
C ILE A 3 -44.50 39.48 25.50
N LEU A 4 -43.68 39.66 24.46
CA LEU A 4 -42.25 39.38 24.11
C LEU A 4 -41.36 38.22 24.68
N PRO A 5 -40.44 37.68 23.82
CA PRO A 5 -39.35 36.75 24.14
C PRO A 5 -38.03 37.47 24.51
N ILE A 6 -37.17 36.85 25.33
CA ILE A 6 -35.86 37.39 25.72
C ILE A 6 -34.73 36.39 25.41
N ALA A 7 -33.82 36.86 24.55
CA ALA A 7 -32.37 36.64 24.44
C ALA A 7 -31.79 35.24 24.77
N ILE A 8 -31.23 34.52 23.79
CA ILE A 8 -29.80 34.58 23.38
C ILE A 8 -28.84 34.40 24.57
N ALA A 9 -28.30 33.19 24.68
CA ALA A 9 -26.96 32.96 25.23
C ALA A 9 -26.25 31.95 24.32
N VAL A 10 -25.41 32.51 23.43
CA VAL A 10 -24.34 31.79 22.76
C VAL A 10 -23.37 31.31 23.83
N ALA A 11 -23.25 30.01 24.01
CA ALA A 11 -22.13 29.40 24.71
C ALA A 11 -21.34 28.55 23.70
N LEU A 12 -20.39 29.21 23.03
CA LEU A 12 -19.26 28.55 22.37
C LEU A 12 -18.41 27.90 23.47
N MET A 13 -18.76 26.69 23.87
CA MET A 13 -17.86 25.84 24.65
C MET A 13 -16.90 25.17 23.67
N SER A 14 -15.75 25.83 23.50
CA SER A 14 -14.50 25.26 23.02
C SER A 14 -14.19 24.00 23.81
N MET A 15 -14.54 22.84 23.25
CA MET A 15 -13.97 21.57 23.68
C MET A 15 -12.60 21.44 23.01
N SER A 16 -11.58 21.88 23.75
CA SER A 16 -10.18 21.57 23.51
C SER A 16 -10.00 20.06 23.63
N ALA A 17 -10.17 19.33 22.53
CA ALA A 17 -9.74 17.95 22.39
C ALA A 17 -8.24 17.95 22.03
N PRO A 18 -7.45 16.98 22.56
CA PRO A 18 -6.02 17.13 22.71
C PRO A 18 -5.34 17.27 21.36
N VAL A 19 -4.35 18.16 21.29
CA VAL A 19 -3.31 18.08 20.28
C VAL A 19 -2.55 16.77 20.54
N VAL A 20 -3.12 15.68 20.02
CA VAL A 20 -2.42 14.42 19.91
C VAL A 20 -1.25 14.74 18.99
N ALA A 21 -0.06 14.80 19.58
CA ALA A 21 1.17 14.53 18.87
C ALA A 21 0.94 13.23 18.10
N GLN A 22 0.57 13.34 16.83
CA GLN A 22 0.57 12.22 15.90
C GLN A 22 2.03 11.96 15.55
N GLU A 23 2.76 11.43 16.53
CA GLU A 23 3.92 10.62 16.25
C GLU A 23 3.41 9.42 15.44
N ALA A 24 3.60 9.51 14.13
CA ALA A 24 3.64 8.43 13.13
C ALA A 24 3.04 7.09 13.59
N SER A 25 1.75 7.09 13.93
CA SER A 25 1.07 5.88 14.32
C SER A 25 0.69 5.18 13.02
N VAL A 26 1.59 4.34 12.52
CA VAL A 26 1.26 3.42 11.43
C VAL A 26 0.07 2.60 11.92
N THR A 27 -1.11 2.93 11.42
CA THR A 27 -2.37 2.36 11.90
C THR A 27 -2.32 0.83 11.70
N PRO A 28 -2.57 0.03 12.75
CA PRO A 28 -2.39 -1.43 12.70
C PRO A 28 -3.22 -2.11 11.58
N ALA A 29 -4.36 -1.51 11.21
CA ALA A 29 -5.20 -1.94 10.10
C ALA A 29 -4.53 -1.85 8.71
N LYS A 30 -3.63 -0.90 8.48
CA LYS A 30 -2.89 -0.78 7.21
C LYS A 30 -1.83 -1.87 7.08
N VAL A 31 -1.14 -2.19 8.18
CA VAL A 31 -0.12 -3.26 8.24
C VAL A 31 -0.76 -4.63 8.02
N SER A 32 -1.94 -4.88 8.60
CA SER A 32 -2.66 -6.14 8.39
C SER A 32 -3.10 -6.30 6.93
N THR A 33 -3.61 -5.23 6.31
CA THR A 33 -4.02 -5.24 4.89
C THR A 33 -2.82 -5.49 3.96
N PHE A 34 -1.67 -4.85 4.23
CA PHE A 34 -0.44 -5.08 3.49
C PHE A 34 0.02 -6.54 3.57
N ARG A 35 0.08 -7.11 4.77
CA ARG A 35 0.51 -8.50 4.98
C ARG A 35 -0.41 -9.50 4.28
N ILE A 36 -1.71 -9.22 4.20
CA ILE A 36 -2.67 -10.04 3.45
C ILE A 36 -2.40 -9.92 1.94
N ALA A 37 -2.23 -8.69 1.43
CA ALA A 37 -1.96 -8.43 0.02
C ALA A 37 -0.61 -9.00 -0.45
N MET A 38 0.36 -9.11 0.44
CA MET A 38 1.70 -9.66 0.20
C MET A 38 1.90 -11.06 0.80
N SER A 39 0.79 -11.75 1.10
CA SER A 39 0.83 -13.14 1.55
C SER A 39 1.35 -14.05 0.44
N GLU A 40 1.91 -15.20 0.83
CA GLU A 40 2.43 -16.19 -0.12
C GLU A 40 1.36 -16.61 -1.15
N VAL A 41 0.11 -16.77 -0.70
CA VAL A 41 -1.04 -17.08 -1.57
C VAL A 41 -1.31 -15.95 -2.56
N ALA A 42 -1.20 -14.68 -2.13
CA ALA A 42 -1.40 -13.54 -3.01
C ALA A 42 -0.26 -13.41 -4.05
N ILE A 43 0.98 -13.67 -3.65
CA ILE A 43 2.15 -13.70 -4.55
C ILE A 43 1.95 -14.80 -5.62
N MET A 44 1.56 -16.01 -5.22
CA MET A 44 1.27 -17.11 -6.15
C MET A 44 0.08 -16.82 -7.07
N ARG A 45 -0.96 -16.16 -6.57
CA ARG A 45 -2.10 -15.73 -7.40
C ARG A 45 -1.69 -14.66 -8.41
N CYS A 46 -0.82 -13.73 -8.01
CA CYS A 46 -0.25 -12.74 -8.91
C CYS A 46 0.56 -13.40 -10.03
N HIS A 47 1.41 -14.36 -9.70
CA HIS A 47 2.16 -15.16 -10.68
C HIS A 47 1.25 -15.81 -11.73
N ALA A 48 0.23 -16.53 -11.27
CA ALA A 48 -0.72 -17.21 -12.15
C ALA A 48 -1.51 -16.21 -13.02
N ALA A 49 -1.82 -15.03 -12.50
CA ALA A 49 -2.53 -13.98 -13.23
C ALA A 49 -1.63 -13.27 -14.26
N LEU A 50 -0.34 -13.10 -13.96
CA LEU A 50 0.65 -12.53 -14.86
C LEU A 50 0.87 -13.41 -16.09
N LYS A 51 0.67 -14.73 -15.99
CA LYS A 51 0.90 -15.68 -17.11
C LYS A 51 2.24 -15.40 -17.79
N LEU A 52 3.31 -15.45 -17.01
CA LEU A 52 4.66 -15.12 -17.47
C LEU A 52 5.10 -16.04 -18.61
N LYS A 53 5.79 -15.46 -19.59
CA LYS A 53 6.46 -16.19 -20.68
C LYS A 53 7.72 -16.85 -20.13
N ALA A 54 8.22 -17.89 -20.81
CA ALA A 54 9.43 -18.60 -20.38
C ALA A 54 10.64 -17.67 -20.13
N GLU A 55 10.79 -16.64 -20.96
CA GLU A 55 11.86 -15.64 -20.81
C GLU A 55 11.68 -14.71 -19.60
N GLN A 56 10.45 -14.51 -19.15
CA GLN A 56 10.11 -13.67 -17.99
C GLN A 56 10.21 -14.48 -16.69
N GLU A 57 9.86 -15.76 -16.75
CA GLU A 57 9.87 -16.70 -15.62
C GLU A 57 11.23 -16.78 -14.94
N LYS A 58 12.32 -16.58 -15.69
CA LYS A 58 13.69 -16.54 -15.16
C LYS A 58 13.90 -15.44 -14.09
N TYR A 59 13.14 -14.35 -14.14
CA TYR A 59 13.22 -13.25 -13.18
C TYR A 59 12.31 -13.47 -11.96
N TRP A 60 11.31 -14.35 -12.07
CA TRP A 60 10.30 -14.57 -11.04
C TRP A 60 10.87 -14.96 -9.67
N PRO A 61 11.89 -15.85 -9.55
CA PRO A 61 12.47 -16.19 -8.24
C PRO A 61 13.04 -15.00 -7.48
N ALA A 62 13.67 -14.05 -8.18
CA ALA A 62 14.21 -12.83 -7.58
C ALA A 62 13.07 -11.90 -7.11
N VAL A 63 12.01 -11.77 -7.91
CA VAL A 63 10.81 -11.00 -7.54
C VAL A 63 10.15 -11.58 -6.30
N VAL A 64 9.95 -12.90 -6.25
CA VAL A 64 9.36 -13.56 -5.08
C VAL A 64 10.21 -13.35 -3.83
N ALA A 65 11.54 -13.44 -3.93
CA ALA A 65 12.43 -13.18 -2.81
C ALA A 65 12.27 -11.73 -2.29
N ALA A 66 12.20 -10.75 -3.20
CA ALA A 66 11.98 -9.35 -2.85
C ALA A 66 10.61 -9.12 -2.21
N LEU A 67 9.53 -9.69 -2.78
CA LEU A 67 8.18 -9.59 -2.23
C LEU A 67 8.08 -10.24 -0.83
N ARG A 68 8.72 -11.39 -0.62
CA ARG A 68 8.81 -12.03 0.70
C ARG A 68 9.64 -11.23 1.70
N ALA A 69 10.70 -10.55 1.26
CA ALA A 69 11.46 -9.65 2.13
C ALA A 69 10.59 -8.47 2.57
N LEU A 70 9.83 -7.88 1.66
CA LEU A 70 8.87 -6.81 1.96
C LEU A 70 7.76 -7.26 2.91
N SER A 71 7.25 -8.50 2.79
CA SER A 71 6.16 -9.00 3.65
C SER A 71 6.57 -9.27 5.10
N ARG A 72 7.86 -9.53 5.35
CA ARG A 72 8.42 -9.79 6.70
C ARG A 72 8.63 -8.52 7.52
N GLY A 73 8.86 -7.38 6.86
CA GLY A 73 9.23 -6.11 7.51
C GLY A 73 8.18 -5.01 7.40
N PRO A 74 8.45 -3.82 7.97
CA PRO A 74 7.70 -2.62 7.66
C PRO A 74 7.97 -2.20 6.21
N VAL A 75 6.93 -1.74 5.52
CA VAL A 75 7.04 -1.19 4.17
C VAL A 75 7.54 0.22 4.27
N THR A 76 8.82 0.40 3.98
CA THR A 76 9.46 1.70 3.90
C THR A 76 9.96 1.93 2.49
N GLU A 77 10.15 3.20 2.13
CA GLU A 77 10.74 3.57 0.84
C GLU A 77 12.08 2.84 0.61
N GLU A 78 12.92 2.74 1.64
CA GLU A 78 14.20 2.03 1.59
C GLU A 78 14.03 0.51 1.36
N ALA A 79 13.02 -0.11 1.97
CA ALA A 79 12.73 -1.52 1.72
C ALA A 79 12.31 -1.75 0.26
N VAL A 80 11.50 -0.83 -0.30
CA VAL A 80 11.07 -0.89 -1.69
C VAL A 80 12.22 -0.59 -2.66
N ARG A 81 13.08 0.38 -2.34
CA ARG A 81 14.28 0.72 -3.12
C ARG A 81 15.25 -0.45 -3.21
N ARG A 82 15.42 -1.22 -2.12
CA ARG A 82 16.23 -2.45 -2.14
C ARG A 82 15.58 -3.58 -2.96
N ALA A 83 14.25 -3.61 -3.02
CA ALA A 83 13.51 -4.58 -3.83
C ALA A 83 13.51 -4.23 -5.33
N ALA A 84 13.55 -2.94 -5.67
CA ALA A 84 13.51 -2.43 -7.05
C ALA A 84 14.40 -3.18 -8.06
N PRO A 85 15.72 -3.35 -7.85
CA PRO A 85 16.58 -4.02 -8.83
C PRO A 85 16.21 -5.47 -9.12
N SER A 86 15.49 -6.15 -8.20
CA SER A 86 15.01 -7.52 -8.42
C SER A 86 13.74 -7.57 -9.26
N VAL A 87 12.98 -6.47 -9.32
CA VAL A 87 11.66 -6.38 -9.94
C VAL A 87 11.71 -5.66 -11.29
N THR A 88 12.58 -4.66 -11.45
CA THR A 88 12.75 -3.88 -12.70
C THR A 88 12.94 -4.76 -13.95
N PRO A 89 13.81 -5.78 -13.97
CA PRO A 89 14.00 -6.60 -15.17
C PRO A 89 12.72 -7.34 -15.60
N LEU A 90 11.90 -7.75 -14.63
CA LEU A 90 10.60 -8.35 -14.95
C LEU A 90 9.64 -7.29 -15.50
N LEU A 91 9.53 -6.13 -14.83
CA LEU A 91 8.63 -5.04 -15.22
C LEU A 91 8.87 -4.52 -16.65
N GLU A 92 10.14 -4.38 -17.04
CA GLU A 92 10.53 -3.96 -18.40
C GLU A 92 10.03 -4.93 -19.48
N THR A 93 10.01 -6.22 -19.16
CA THR A 93 9.59 -7.26 -20.11
C THR A 93 8.08 -7.51 -20.12
N LEU A 94 7.31 -6.94 -19.18
CA LEU A 94 5.87 -7.15 -19.12
C LEU A 94 5.18 -6.55 -20.34
N ASP A 95 4.10 -7.19 -20.80
CA ASP A 95 3.16 -6.59 -21.73
C ASP A 95 2.11 -5.72 -21.01
N GLU A 96 1.23 -5.08 -21.77
CA GLU A 96 0.22 -4.17 -21.21
C GLU A 96 -0.76 -4.88 -20.26
N ARG A 97 -1.19 -6.09 -20.60
CA ARG A 97 -2.10 -6.87 -19.75
C ARG A 97 -1.39 -7.28 -18.45
N GLN A 98 -0.14 -7.70 -18.56
CA GLN A 98 0.69 -8.06 -17.41
C GLN A 98 0.96 -6.86 -16.51
N ARG A 99 1.23 -5.68 -17.08
CA ARG A 99 1.36 -4.42 -16.33
C ARG A 99 0.10 -4.09 -15.54
N GLN A 100 -1.09 -4.25 -16.12
CA GLN A 100 -2.35 -4.03 -15.41
C GLN A 100 -2.51 -4.98 -14.21
N VAL A 101 -2.14 -6.26 -14.37
CA VAL A 101 -2.15 -7.23 -13.26
C VAL A 101 -1.16 -6.83 -12.17
N ALA A 102 0.07 -6.48 -12.54
CA ALA A 102 1.10 -6.03 -11.60
C ALA A 102 0.66 -4.76 -10.86
N MET A 103 0.03 -3.81 -11.56
CA MET A 103 -0.48 -2.59 -10.95
C MET A 103 -1.66 -2.82 -10.01
N ASN A 104 -2.59 -3.72 -10.35
CA ASN A 104 -3.67 -4.08 -9.44
C ASN A 104 -3.13 -4.74 -8.16
N PHE A 105 -2.11 -5.60 -8.30
CA PHE A 105 -1.42 -6.18 -7.16
C PHE A 105 -0.74 -5.11 -6.29
N ALA A 106 0.01 -4.20 -6.90
CA ALA A 106 0.66 -3.08 -6.21
C ALA A 106 -0.34 -2.15 -5.50
N GLN A 107 -1.48 -1.85 -6.13
CA GLN A 107 -2.57 -1.05 -5.53
C GLN A 107 -3.12 -1.72 -4.27
N ARG A 108 -3.40 -3.02 -4.34
CA ARG A 108 -3.91 -3.80 -3.19
C ARG A 108 -2.89 -3.89 -2.08
N ALA A 109 -1.61 -3.93 -2.42
CA ALA A 109 -0.49 -3.88 -1.49
C ALA A 109 -0.13 -2.45 -1.06
N GLY A 110 -0.81 -1.39 -1.52
CA GLY A 110 -0.47 -0.01 -1.19
C GLY A 110 0.94 0.41 -1.63
N LEU A 111 1.52 -0.28 -2.62
CA LEU A 111 2.85 -0.02 -3.16
C LEU A 111 2.86 1.06 -4.26
N THR A 112 1.69 1.52 -4.71
CA THR A 112 1.57 2.55 -5.75
C THR A 112 2.22 3.88 -5.39
N GLN A 113 2.27 4.22 -4.09
CA GLN A 113 2.97 5.41 -3.61
C GLN A 113 4.49 5.33 -3.82
N TYR A 114 5.03 4.14 -4.05
CA TYR A 114 6.46 3.90 -4.32
C TYR A 114 6.72 3.58 -5.80
N ALA A 115 5.74 3.80 -6.68
CA ALA A 115 5.87 3.48 -8.10
C ALA A 115 7.02 4.23 -8.79
N SER A 116 7.41 5.40 -8.27
CA SER A 116 8.55 6.18 -8.79
C SER A 116 9.93 5.56 -8.52
N LEU A 117 10.00 4.48 -7.74
CA LEU A 117 11.26 3.79 -7.41
C LEU A 117 11.60 2.64 -8.35
N PHE A 118 10.69 2.30 -9.27
CA PHE A 118 10.82 1.20 -10.23
C PHE A 118 10.88 1.75 -11.64
#